data_AF-A0A961U1G8-F1
#
_entry.id   AF-A0A961U1G8-F1
#
_cell.length_a   1.000
_cell.length_b   1.000
_cell.length_c   1.000
_cell.angle_alpha   90.00
_cell.angle_beta   90.00
_cell.angle_gamma   90.00
#
_symmetry.space_group_name_H-M   'P 1'
#
loop_
_entity.id
_entity.type
_entity.pdbx_description
1 polymer ?
#
loop_
_entity_poly.entity_id
_entity_poly.type
_entity_poly.pdbx_seq_one_letter_code
_entity_poly.pdbx_strand_id
1 'polypeptide(L)'
;MPYVRRFELRTSQSADELKAWYIRRYRDARTESDFLRIKFPRIGAAPSYLYVPVSLTERPADLAKLLTDKGANWSPDVTERRKAIEIIAKKLPDQIGTMLSQGGWHGEIFMLGTDPIGCKDQRYILRNEFVPQAKESIGCSGTLAEWQERVARPAAKSRYAMFAIMHGLAAPLFRFAGLDEGAIFHLGGDGSTGKTSALMAGASVAGASELTDWNSSERGMHERAAIMSGLQIVLDDTERQPATAARVAALNTLSHTLTSGRSQTYSRVVKGSLPDLRWDCWALSSGPSTMEHAAQKVGYTRTDGDRVRWIDIPSPAAVSGGIWDLARCDSEEDYARLSEALREAASQFHGEVARKWIRLLQVNQNLCREHIPTAIERFISRNCPDAGSVERRI
;
A
#
# COMPACT_ATOMS: atom_id res chain seq x y z
N MET A 1 2.84 7.84 30.50
CA MET A 1 3.28 7.10 29.30
C MET A 1 4.73 7.46 29.02
N PRO A 2 5.66 6.49 29.03
CA PRO A 2 7.11 6.78 29.00
C PRO A 2 7.62 7.30 27.63
N TYR A 3 6.84 7.13 26.55
CA TYR A 3 7.15 7.57 25.19
C TYR A 3 6.76 9.02 24.86
N VAL A 4 6.08 9.72 25.78
CA VAL A 4 5.43 11.00 25.47
C VAL A 4 5.73 12.02 26.54
N ARG A 5 6.22 13.19 26.13
CA ARG A 5 6.24 14.38 26.97
C ARG A 5 5.00 15.21 26.67
N ARG A 6 4.08 15.28 27.63
CA ARG A 6 2.94 16.22 27.63
C ARG A 6 3.34 17.49 28.37
N PHE A 7 2.92 18.62 27.83
CA PHE A 7 2.99 19.93 28.49
C PHE A 7 1.84 20.80 27.98
N GLU A 8 1.58 21.92 28.63
CA GLU A 8 0.47 22.80 28.31
C GLU A 8 1.01 24.19 27.98
N LEU A 9 0.46 24.82 26.95
CA LEU A 9 0.82 26.16 26.50
C LEU A 9 -0.42 27.04 26.40
N ARG A 10 -0.24 28.33 26.70
CA ARG A 10 -1.26 29.36 26.51
C ARG A 10 -1.57 29.54 25.03
N THR A 11 -2.83 29.85 24.74
CA THR A 11 -3.36 29.95 23.38
C THR A 11 -3.90 31.33 23.07
N SER A 12 -4.18 31.63 21.80
CA SER A 12 -4.63 32.96 21.38
C SER A 12 -6.15 33.16 21.53
N GLN A 13 -6.93 32.10 21.72
CA GLN A 13 -8.40 32.18 21.87
C GLN A 13 -8.83 32.70 23.25
N SER A 14 -8.00 32.47 24.27
CA SER A 14 -8.08 33.11 25.58
C SER A 14 -6.69 33.04 26.21
N ALA A 15 -6.18 34.16 26.72
CA ALA A 15 -4.86 34.24 27.36
C ALA A 15 -4.73 33.30 28.57
N ASP A 16 -5.86 32.90 29.16
CA ASP A 16 -5.94 31.98 30.29
C ASP A 16 -6.22 30.52 29.89
N GLU A 17 -6.50 30.25 28.61
CA GLU A 17 -6.75 28.90 28.12
C GLU A 17 -5.43 28.18 27.78
N LEU A 18 -5.15 27.11 28.55
CA LEU A 18 -4.05 26.18 28.34
C LEU A 18 -4.50 25.00 27.47
N LYS A 19 -3.76 24.70 26.40
CA LYS A 19 -3.98 23.50 25.57
C LYS A 19 -2.79 22.54 25.64
N ALA A 20 -3.09 21.25 25.60
CA ALA A 20 -2.09 20.19 25.69
C ALA A 20 -1.31 20.00 24.37
N TRP A 21 0.00 19.94 24.50
CA TRP A 21 0.97 19.61 23.46
C TRP A 21 1.66 18.30 23.81
N TYR A 22 2.07 17.55 22.77
CA TYR A 22 2.73 16.26 22.96
C TYR A 22 3.95 16.14 22.07
N ILE A 23 5.08 15.75 22.64
CA ILE A 23 6.31 15.46 21.90
C ILE A 23 6.63 13.98 22.03
N ARG A 24 7.01 13.39 20.90
CA ARG A 24 7.57 12.04 20.78
C ARG A 24 8.85 12.10 19.96
N ARG A 25 9.83 11.25 20.30
CA ARG A 25 11.06 11.06 19.52
C ARG A 25 10.98 9.73 18.78
N TYR A 26 11.39 9.73 17.51
CA TYR A 26 11.46 8.54 16.68
C TYR A 26 12.82 8.47 15.99
N ARG A 27 13.35 7.27 15.82
CA ARG A 27 14.51 6.99 15.00
C ARG A 27 14.05 6.43 13.66
N ASP A 28 14.53 7.01 12.58
CA ASP A 28 14.31 6.47 11.24
C ASP A 28 15.02 5.11 11.12
N ALA A 29 14.26 4.06 10.81
CA ALA A 29 14.80 2.70 10.72
C ALA A 29 15.85 2.53 9.60
N ARG A 30 15.89 3.46 8.64
CA ARG A 30 16.79 3.41 7.48
C ARG A 30 18.00 4.32 7.66
N THR A 31 17.80 5.55 8.14
CA THR A 31 18.90 6.53 8.24
C THR A 31 19.49 6.63 9.64
N GLU A 32 18.90 5.96 10.62
CA GLU A 32 19.23 6.05 12.05
C GLU A 32 19.16 7.47 12.63
N SER A 33 18.62 8.42 11.86
CA SER A 33 18.48 9.81 12.26
C SER A 33 17.25 9.96 13.15
N ASP A 34 17.36 10.83 14.16
CA ASP A 34 16.26 11.07 15.08
C ASP A 34 15.40 12.26 14.67
N PHE A 35 14.09 12.08 14.84
CA PHE A 35 13.04 13.03 14.51
C PHE A 35 12.13 13.25 15.69
N LEU A 36 11.56 14.45 15.78
CA LEU A 36 10.50 14.80 16.71
C LEU A 36 9.16 14.84 15.98
N ARG A 37 8.17 14.21 16.60
CA ARG A 37 6.75 14.39 16.26
C ARG A 37 6.12 15.25 17.34
N ILE A 38 5.68 16.43 16.96
CA ILE A 38 5.04 17.41 17.83
C ILE A 38 3.56 17.46 17.48
N LYS A 39 2.67 17.07 18.41
CA LYS A 39 1.23 17.27 18.29
C LYS A 39 0.85 18.60 18.94
N PHE A 40 0.10 19.43 18.21
CA PHE A 40 -0.26 20.76 18.67
C PHE A 40 -1.69 21.15 18.27
N PRO A 41 -2.38 21.98 19.08
CA PRO A 41 -3.68 22.56 18.73
C PRO A 41 -3.55 23.54 17.57
N ARG A 42 -4.60 23.65 16.74
CA ARG A 42 -4.69 24.64 15.65
C ARG A 42 -5.79 25.67 15.89
N ILE A 43 -5.68 26.82 15.23
CA ILE A 43 -6.72 27.85 15.26
C ILE A 43 -7.88 27.39 14.38
N GLY A 44 -9.08 27.24 14.96
CA GLY A 44 -10.30 26.88 14.22
C GLY A 44 -10.30 25.49 13.58
N ALA A 45 -9.35 24.61 13.90
CA ALA A 45 -9.20 23.31 13.27
C ALA A 45 -8.76 22.22 14.25
N ALA A 46 -8.95 20.96 13.86
CA ALA A 46 -8.47 19.81 14.63
C ALA A 46 -6.94 19.88 14.84
N PRO A 47 -6.41 19.35 15.96
CA PRO A 47 -4.97 19.32 16.23
C PRO A 47 -4.17 18.71 15.07
N SER A 48 -2.97 19.23 14.85
CA SER A 48 -2.07 18.78 13.79
C SER A 48 -0.78 18.19 14.37
N TYR A 49 0.05 17.65 13.47
CA TYR A 49 1.36 17.10 13.78
C TYR A 49 2.42 17.81 12.94
N LEU A 50 3.57 18.07 13.54
CA LEU A 50 4.78 18.50 12.85
C LEU A 50 5.87 17.45 13.07
N TYR A 51 6.56 17.09 12.01
CA TYR A 51 7.68 16.14 12.03
C TYR A 51 8.93 16.87 11.60
N VAL A 52 9.95 16.91 12.46
CA VAL A 52 11.19 17.65 12.22
C VAL A 52 12.40 16.85 12.68
N PRO A 53 13.56 16.95 12.01
CA PRO A 53 14.81 16.43 12.54
C PRO A 53 15.10 17.03 13.92
N VAL A 54 15.72 16.25 14.82
CA VAL A 54 16.09 16.76 16.15
C VAL A 54 17.00 17.99 16.06
N SER A 55 17.88 18.09 15.05
CA SER A 55 18.74 19.26 14.84
C SER A 55 17.97 20.59 14.68
N LEU A 56 16.67 20.56 14.34
CA LEU A 56 15.87 21.77 14.28
C LEU A 56 15.61 22.37 15.69
N THR A 57 15.74 21.60 16.77
CA THR A 57 15.63 22.15 18.13
C THR A 57 16.79 23.06 18.50
N GLU A 58 17.92 22.96 17.80
CA GLU A 58 19.06 23.87 17.93
C GLU A 58 18.82 25.21 17.20
N ARG A 59 17.75 25.29 16.40
CA ARG A 59 17.32 26.50 15.68
C ARG A 59 15.87 26.89 16.05
N PRO A 60 15.65 27.42 17.28
CA PRO A 60 14.33 27.78 17.79
C PRO A 60 13.47 28.64 16.87
N ALA A 61 14.06 29.60 16.15
CA ALA A 61 13.34 30.49 15.25
C ALA A 61 12.73 29.74 14.05
N ASP A 62 13.47 28.79 13.47
CA ASP A 62 13.00 27.98 12.35
C ASP A 62 11.87 27.04 12.78
N LEU A 63 12.00 26.42 13.95
CA LEU A 63 10.93 25.59 14.53
C LEU A 63 9.66 26.42 14.81
N ALA A 64 9.83 27.63 15.34
CA ALA A 64 8.71 28.54 15.59
C ALA A 64 7.96 28.92 14.32
N LYS A 65 8.71 29.21 13.24
CA LYS A 65 8.17 29.50 11.93
C LYS A 65 7.36 28.32 11.38
N LEU A 66 7.94 27.11 11.36
CA LEU A 66 7.24 25.92 10.84
C LEU A 66 5.93 25.60 11.58
N LEU A 67 5.92 25.73 12.91
CA LEU A 67 4.71 25.53 13.71
C LEU A 67 3.65 26.60 13.41
N THR A 68 4.07 27.86 13.22
CA THR A 68 3.17 28.95 12.80
C THR A 68 2.60 28.69 11.41
N ASP A 69 3.43 28.30 10.44
CA ASP A 69 3.03 27.99 9.07
C ASP A 69 2.03 26.81 9.02
N LYS A 70 2.12 25.88 9.99
CA LYS A 70 1.16 24.78 10.16
C LYS A 70 -0.06 25.14 11.02
N GLY A 71 -0.20 26.41 11.41
CA GLY A 71 -1.38 26.97 12.09
C GLY A 71 -1.43 26.68 13.60
N ALA A 72 -0.28 26.56 14.27
CA ALA A 72 -0.24 26.33 15.71
C ALA A 72 -0.99 27.42 16.50
N ASN A 73 -1.87 26.98 17.40
CA ASN A 73 -2.60 27.85 18.31
C ASN A 73 -1.82 28.00 19.62
N TRP A 74 -0.95 29.01 19.66
CA TRP A 74 -0.21 29.43 20.85
C TRP A 74 -0.37 30.93 21.07
N SER A 75 0.05 31.38 22.27
CA SER A 75 -0.01 32.78 22.69
C SER A 75 0.54 33.73 21.61
N PRO A 76 -0.09 34.89 21.38
CA PRO A 76 0.49 35.94 20.55
C PRO A 76 1.67 36.66 21.25
N ASP A 77 1.87 36.47 22.55
CA ASP A 77 3.01 37.03 23.28
C ASP A 77 4.33 36.38 22.80
N VAL A 78 5.31 37.22 22.41
CA VAL A 78 6.60 36.76 21.87
C VAL A 78 7.44 36.06 22.94
N THR A 79 7.37 36.52 24.19
CA THR A 79 8.09 35.96 25.33
C THR A 79 7.52 34.60 25.71
N GLU A 80 6.19 34.46 25.75
CA GLU A 80 5.53 33.17 26.01
C GLU A 80 5.80 32.17 24.88
N ARG A 81 5.76 32.61 23.62
CA ARG A 81 6.14 31.75 22.46
C ARG A 81 7.59 31.31 22.52
N ARG A 82 8.51 32.21 22.86
CA ARG A 82 9.93 31.85 23.02
C ARG A 82 10.12 30.80 24.11
N LYS A 83 9.51 31.00 25.28
CA LYS A 83 9.54 30.00 26.38
C LYS A 83 8.95 28.66 25.94
N ALA A 84 7.85 28.66 25.19
CA ALA A 84 7.25 27.46 24.64
C ALA A 84 8.21 26.67 23.74
N ILE A 85 8.94 27.35 22.85
CA ILE A 85 9.93 26.72 21.97
C ILE A 85 11.11 26.18 22.77
N GLU A 86 11.59 26.92 23.77
CA GLU A 86 12.66 26.44 24.66
C GLU A 86 12.24 25.18 25.43
N ILE A 87 10.96 25.09 25.86
CA ILE A 87 10.40 23.87 26.46
C ILE A 87 10.43 22.72 25.46
N ILE A 88 9.99 22.94 24.21
CA ILE A 88 9.99 21.90 23.17
C ILE A 88 11.42 21.39 22.90
N ALA A 89 12.39 22.30 22.80
CA ALA A 89 13.78 21.96 22.54
C ALA A 89 14.45 21.20 23.71
N LYS A 90 14.10 21.54 24.97
CA LYS A 90 14.69 20.91 26.16
C LYS A 90 14.00 19.63 26.61
N LYS A 91 12.69 19.46 26.33
CA LYS A 91 11.91 18.28 26.75
C LYS A 91 11.91 17.18 25.68
N LEU A 92 13.10 16.78 25.25
CA LEU A 92 13.23 15.59 24.40
C LEU A 92 12.81 14.34 25.21
N PRO A 93 11.93 13.49 24.68
CA PRO A 93 11.61 12.20 25.31
C PRO A 93 12.83 11.27 25.31
N ASP A 94 13.03 10.55 26.43
CA ASP A 94 14.15 9.60 26.57
C ASP A 94 13.90 8.31 25.75
N GLN A 95 12.64 7.91 25.63
CA GLN A 95 12.26 6.75 24.83
C GLN A 95 12.04 7.14 23.37
N ILE A 96 12.55 6.28 22.48
CA ILE A 96 12.60 6.49 21.05
C ILE A 96 11.73 5.43 20.38
N GLY A 97 10.73 5.87 19.61
CA GLY A 97 9.99 5.01 18.70
C GLY A 97 10.75 4.76 17.40
N THR A 98 10.20 3.94 16.51
CA THR A 98 10.76 3.67 15.18
C THR A 98 9.90 4.33 14.10
N MET A 99 10.54 5.03 13.18
CA MET A 99 9.92 5.59 12.00
C MET A 99 10.25 4.72 10.78
N LEU A 100 9.21 4.22 10.14
CA LEU A 100 9.27 3.28 9.03
C LEU A 100 9.14 4.00 7.70
N SER A 101 9.85 3.49 6.69
CA SER A 101 9.88 4.04 5.33
C SER A 101 9.00 3.28 4.33
N GLN A 102 8.28 2.27 4.78
CA GLN A 102 7.50 1.37 3.94
C GLN A 102 6.40 0.70 4.79
N GLY A 103 5.33 0.25 4.12
CA GLY A 103 4.31 -0.60 4.71
C GLY A 103 4.81 -2.02 5.00
N GLY A 104 3.88 -2.92 5.28
CA GLY A 104 4.16 -4.36 5.36
C GLY A 104 4.81 -4.78 6.68
N TRP A 105 5.48 -5.92 6.66
CA TRP A 105 6.06 -6.51 7.87
C TRP A 105 7.37 -5.86 8.31
N HIS A 106 7.49 -5.59 9.62
CA HIS A 106 8.67 -5.08 10.31
C HIS A 106 8.86 -5.87 11.61
N GLY A 107 9.65 -6.95 11.55
CA GLY A 107 9.67 -7.97 12.59
C GLY A 107 8.26 -8.53 12.84
N GLU A 108 7.80 -8.40 14.08
CA GLU A 108 6.49 -8.89 14.54
C GLU A 108 5.31 -7.94 14.26
N ILE A 109 5.57 -6.77 13.68
CA ILE A 109 4.57 -5.72 13.42
C ILE A 109 4.25 -5.66 11.93
N PHE A 110 3.01 -5.36 11.58
CA PHE A 110 2.63 -5.03 10.20
C PHE A 110 2.18 -3.57 10.12
N MET A 111 2.81 -2.75 9.28
CA MET A 111 2.38 -1.38 9.00
C MET A 111 1.32 -1.37 7.90
N LEU A 112 0.05 -1.30 8.28
CA LEU A 112 -1.10 -1.22 7.37
C LEU A 112 -1.48 0.25 7.14
N GLY A 113 -0.97 0.83 6.05
CA GLY A 113 -1.11 2.25 5.77
C GLY A 113 -0.42 3.08 6.84
N THR A 114 -1.19 3.66 7.76
CA THR A 114 -0.65 4.43 8.90
C THR A 114 -0.87 3.75 10.26
N ASP A 115 -1.41 2.52 10.24
CA ASP A 115 -1.77 1.76 11.44
C ASP A 115 -0.79 0.60 11.68
N PRO A 116 0.02 0.63 12.76
CA PRO A 116 0.90 -0.47 13.12
C PRO A 116 0.13 -1.59 13.85
N ILE A 117 -0.20 -2.67 13.13
CA ILE A 117 -0.82 -3.86 13.69
C ILE A 117 0.21 -4.67 14.49
N GLY A 118 -0.17 -5.06 15.72
CA GLY A 118 0.70 -5.73 16.69
C GLY A 118 1.35 -4.77 17.71
N CYS A 119 1.11 -3.45 17.60
CA CYS A 119 1.69 -2.44 18.48
C CYS A 119 0.62 -1.46 18.99
N LYS A 120 0.52 -1.25 20.32
CA LYS A 120 -0.57 -0.43 20.92
C LYS A 120 -0.14 0.97 21.40
N ASP A 121 1.15 1.29 21.42
CA ASP A 121 1.72 2.49 22.04
C ASP A 121 2.18 3.57 21.05
N GLN A 122 1.86 3.44 19.75
CA GLN A 122 2.40 4.26 18.66
C GLN A 122 3.93 4.31 18.67
N ARG A 123 4.60 3.23 19.07
CA ARG A 123 6.05 3.10 18.96
C ARG A 123 6.51 3.11 17.50
N TYR A 124 5.69 2.62 16.59
CA TYR A 124 5.95 2.64 15.15
C TYR A 124 5.08 3.69 14.45
N ILE A 125 5.67 4.44 13.54
CA ILE A 125 4.97 5.36 12.64
C ILE A 125 5.51 5.22 11.22
N LEU A 126 4.70 5.57 10.22
CA LEU A 126 5.17 5.78 8.86
C LEU A 126 5.81 7.17 8.73
N ARG A 127 6.84 7.31 7.88
CA ARG A 127 7.40 8.61 7.51
C ARG A 127 6.30 9.54 7.01
N ASN A 128 6.36 10.80 7.45
CA ASN A 128 5.28 11.77 7.23
C ASN A 128 5.03 12.06 5.74
N GLU A 129 6.06 12.00 4.90
CA GLU A 129 5.94 12.16 3.43
C GLU A 129 5.01 11.13 2.78
N PHE A 130 4.94 9.91 3.33
CA PHE A 130 4.09 8.83 2.82
C PHE A 130 2.71 8.76 3.46
N VAL A 131 2.47 9.50 4.56
CA VAL A 131 1.19 9.48 5.29
C VAL A 131 -0.01 9.89 4.41
N PRO A 132 0.05 10.96 3.59
CA PRO A 132 -1.07 11.34 2.72
C PRO A 132 -1.45 10.20 1.75
N GLN A 133 -0.48 9.72 0.98
CA GLN A 133 -0.70 8.67 -0.02
C GLN A 133 -1.16 7.34 0.64
N ALA A 134 -0.65 7.01 1.82
CA ALA A 134 -1.09 5.83 2.57
C ALA A 134 -2.56 5.93 3.03
N LYS A 135 -3.02 7.13 3.43
CA LYS A 135 -4.43 7.35 3.82
C LYS A 135 -5.38 7.30 2.64
N GLU A 136 -4.94 7.82 1.49
CA GLU A 136 -5.71 7.77 0.25
C GLU A 136 -5.82 6.34 -0.29
N SER A 137 -4.74 5.54 -0.18
CA SER A 137 -4.69 4.20 -0.76
C SER A 137 -5.34 3.12 0.13
N ILE A 138 -5.41 3.33 1.44
CA ILE A 138 -5.88 2.34 2.41
C ILE A 138 -6.99 2.93 3.27
N GLY A 139 -8.22 2.79 2.79
CA GLY A 139 -9.45 3.15 3.47
C GLY A 139 -10.09 1.98 4.24
N CYS A 140 -11.19 2.27 4.93
CA CYS A 140 -12.03 1.26 5.55
C CYS A 140 -13.47 1.75 5.55
N SER A 141 -14.39 0.96 5.03
CA SER A 141 -15.82 1.27 5.00
C SER A 141 -16.65 0.01 5.13
N GLY A 142 -17.73 0.10 5.91
CA GLY A 142 -18.61 -1.03 6.25
C GLY A 142 -17.99 -2.05 7.20
N THR A 143 -18.67 -3.19 7.31
CA THR A 143 -18.31 -4.31 8.20
C THR A 143 -17.84 -5.53 7.41
N LEU A 144 -17.16 -6.47 8.08
CA LEU A 144 -16.77 -7.74 7.47
C LEU A 144 -18.00 -8.53 6.97
N ALA A 145 -19.11 -8.52 7.73
CA ALA A 145 -20.32 -9.27 7.36
C ALA A 145 -20.92 -8.72 6.06
N GLU A 146 -21.02 -7.40 5.94
CA GLU A 146 -21.48 -6.75 4.72
C GLU A 146 -20.53 -7.03 3.55
N TRP A 147 -19.22 -6.97 3.76
CA TRP A 147 -18.25 -7.33 2.71
C TRP A 147 -18.41 -8.78 2.25
N GLN A 148 -18.58 -9.72 3.17
CA GLN A 148 -18.79 -11.14 2.85
C GLN A 148 -20.08 -11.33 2.04
N GLU A 149 -21.17 -10.67 2.43
CA GLU A 149 -22.46 -10.77 1.76
C GLU A 149 -22.46 -10.09 0.38
N ARG A 150 -21.87 -8.90 0.28
CA ARG A 150 -22.02 -8.01 -0.88
C ARG A 150 -20.87 -8.08 -1.87
N VAL A 151 -19.69 -8.52 -1.46
CA VAL A 151 -18.50 -8.65 -2.32
C VAL A 151 -18.11 -10.11 -2.49
N ALA A 152 -17.80 -10.81 -1.41
CA ALA A 152 -17.23 -12.17 -1.50
C ALA A 152 -18.23 -13.19 -2.08
N ARG A 153 -19.49 -13.15 -1.63
CA ARG A 153 -20.52 -14.09 -2.08
C ARG A 153 -20.89 -13.91 -3.56
N PRO A 154 -21.04 -12.68 -4.09
CA PRO A 154 -21.14 -12.48 -5.54
C PRO A 154 -19.88 -12.90 -6.29
N ALA A 155 -18.69 -12.53 -5.79
CA ALA A 155 -17.42 -12.89 -6.42
C ALA A 155 -17.22 -14.40 -6.55
N ALA A 156 -17.82 -15.23 -5.69
CA ALA A 156 -17.79 -16.69 -5.78
C ALA A 156 -18.41 -17.25 -7.09
N LYS A 157 -19.12 -16.44 -7.86
CA LYS A 157 -19.62 -16.78 -9.21
C LYS A 157 -18.62 -16.48 -10.33
N SER A 158 -17.39 -16.11 -10.00
CA SER A 158 -16.32 -15.80 -10.95
C SER A 158 -14.98 -16.29 -10.41
N ARG A 159 -14.32 -17.22 -11.10
CA ARG A 159 -12.98 -17.67 -10.71
C ARG A 159 -11.96 -16.52 -10.74
N TYR A 160 -12.16 -15.55 -11.63
CA TYR A 160 -11.31 -14.37 -11.78
C TYR A 160 -11.47 -13.40 -10.60
N ALA A 161 -12.70 -13.13 -10.16
CA ALA A 161 -12.94 -12.31 -8.97
C ALA A 161 -12.48 -13.02 -7.69
N MET A 162 -12.71 -14.34 -7.59
CA MET A 162 -12.15 -15.15 -6.50
C MET A 162 -10.62 -15.07 -6.48
N PHE A 163 -9.96 -15.23 -7.63
CA PHE A 163 -8.51 -15.13 -7.74
C PHE A 163 -8.02 -13.75 -7.29
N ALA A 164 -8.66 -12.66 -7.73
CA ALA A 164 -8.30 -11.30 -7.34
C ALA A 164 -8.37 -11.08 -5.82
N ILE A 165 -9.42 -11.59 -5.16
CA ILE A 165 -9.57 -11.55 -3.69
C ILE A 165 -8.50 -12.40 -3.01
N MET A 166 -8.29 -13.64 -3.47
CA MET A 166 -7.30 -14.55 -2.89
C MET A 166 -5.88 -14.00 -3.05
N HIS A 167 -5.58 -13.34 -4.17
CA HIS A 167 -4.33 -12.64 -4.38
C HIS A 167 -4.14 -11.51 -3.36
N GLY A 168 -5.18 -10.73 -3.05
CA GLY A 168 -5.15 -9.75 -1.96
C GLY A 168 -4.84 -10.37 -0.59
N LEU A 169 -5.44 -11.53 -0.29
CA LEU A 169 -5.20 -12.27 0.95
C LEU A 169 -3.82 -12.95 1.00
N ALA A 170 -3.28 -13.36 -0.16
CA ALA A 170 -1.96 -13.94 -0.27
C ALA A 170 -0.84 -12.90 -0.08
N ALA A 171 -1.11 -11.62 -0.32
CA ALA A 171 -0.04 -10.63 -0.34
C ALA A 171 0.73 -10.47 0.98
N PRO A 172 0.08 -10.43 2.16
CA PRO A 172 0.78 -10.44 3.44
C PRO A 172 1.57 -11.73 3.71
N LEU A 173 1.34 -12.80 2.96
CA LEU A 173 2.07 -14.06 3.10
C LEU A 173 3.40 -14.08 2.35
N PHE A 174 3.69 -13.09 1.49
CA PHE A 174 4.90 -13.04 0.66
C PHE A 174 6.18 -13.33 1.46
N ARG A 175 6.36 -12.66 2.61
CA ARG A 175 7.52 -12.85 3.49
C ARG A 175 7.73 -14.30 3.95
N PHE A 176 6.66 -15.09 4.06
CA PHE A 176 6.73 -16.48 4.52
C PHE A 176 6.88 -17.48 3.36
N ALA A 177 6.74 -17.02 2.12
CA ALA A 177 6.82 -17.86 0.92
C ALA A 177 8.27 -18.24 0.57
N GLY A 178 9.27 -17.55 1.11
CA GLY A 178 10.67 -17.79 0.76
C GLY A 178 11.01 -17.41 -0.69
N LEU A 179 10.23 -16.49 -1.27
CA LEU A 179 10.42 -16.00 -2.63
C LEU A 179 11.26 -14.73 -2.63
N ASP A 180 12.19 -14.65 -3.59
CA ASP A 180 13.06 -13.47 -3.77
C ASP A 180 12.41 -12.37 -4.61
N GLU A 181 11.43 -12.73 -5.44
CA GLU A 181 10.75 -11.83 -6.38
C GLU A 181 9.24 -12.05 -6.32
N GLY A 182 8.49 -10.97 -6.55
CA GLY A 182 7.05 -11.02 -6.79
C GLY A 182 6.70 -11.32 -8.24
N ALA A 183 5.41 -11.27 -8.54
CA ALA A 183 4.89 -11.38 -9.90
C ALA A 183 3.74 -10.40 -10.14
N ILE A 184 3.54 -10.08 -11.41
CA ILE A 184 2.37 -9.37 -11.93
C ILE A 184 1.45 -10.39 -12.57
N PHE A 185 0.23 -10.51 -12.05
CA PHE A 185 -0.83 -11.30 -12.66
C PHE A 185 -1.72 -10.38 -13.48
N HIS A 186 -1.84 -10.63 -14.77
CA HIS A 186 -2.49 -9.72 -15.69
C HIS A 186 -3.71 -10.34 -16.34
N LEU A 187 -4.89 -9.80 -16.03
CA LEU A 187 -6.13 -10.15 -16.70
C LEU A 187 -6.15 -9.51 -18.10
N GLY A 188 -5.84 -10.30 -19.12
CA GLY A 188 -5.74 -9.85 -20.50
C GLY A 188 -6.92 -10.33 -21.34
N GLY A 189 -7.63 -9.42 -22.01
CA GLY A 189 -8.72 -9.77 -22.95
C GLY A 189 -9.63 -8.59 -23.21
N ASP A 190 -10.54 -8.73 -24.17
CA ASP A 190 -11.36 -7.63 -24.71
C ASP A 190 -12.03 -6.75 -23.64
N GLY A 191 -12.30 -5.50 -23.99
CA GLY A 191 -13.03 -4.56 -23.14
C GLY A 191 -14.40 -5.10 -22.69
N SER A 192 -14.96 -4.50 -21.63
CA SER A 192 -16.31 -4.83 -21.16
C SER A 192 -16.55 -6.28 -20.71
N THR A 193 -15.50 -6.98 -20.28
CA THR A 193 -15.55 -8.37 -19.80
C THR A 193 -15.59 -8.50 -18.27
N GLY A 194 -15.67 -7.38 -17.54
CA GLY A 194 -15.75 -7.34 -16.07
C GLY A 194 -14.41 -7.39 -15.33
N LYS A 195 -13.26 -7.35 -16.03
CA LYS A 195 -11.91 -7.37 -15.43
C LYS A 195 -11.71 -6.31 -14.35
N THR A 196 -12.11 -5.06 -14.62
CA THR A 196 -12.01 -3.95 -13.66
C THR A 196 -12.81 -4.24 -12.39
N SER A 197 -13.97 -4.90 -12.50
CA SER A 197 -14.79 -5.32 -11.35
C SER A 197 -14.10 -6.43 -10.53
N ALA A 198 -13.40 -7.38 -11.16
CA ALA A 198 -12.56 -8.34 -10.45
C ALA A 198 -11.39 -7.64 -9.72
N LEU A 199 -10.72 -6.70 -10.38
CA LEU A 199 -9.65 -5.89 -9.77
C LEU A 199 -10.16 -5.10 -8.57
N MET A 200 -11.33 -4.46 -8.68
CA MET A 200 -11.98 -3.76 -7.57
C MET A 200 -12.31 -4.70 -6.41
N ALA A 201 -12.81 -5.91 -6.70
CA ALA A 201 -13.05 -6.91 -5.66
C ALA A 201 -11.75 -7.30 -4.92
N GLY A 202 -10.64 -7.48 -5.64
CA GLY A 202 -9.32 -7.69 -5.01
C GLY A 202 -8.85 -6.50 -4.18
N ALA A 203 -8.90 -5.30 -4.75
CA ALA A 203 -8.54 -4.03 -4.11
C ALA A 203 -9.32 -3.77 -2.80
N SER A 204 -10.57 -4.21 -2.75
CA SER A 204 -11.44 -4.08 -1.57
C SER A 204 -10.89 -4.81 -0.34
N VAL A 205 -10.03 -5.81 -0.50
CA VAL A 205 -9.40 -6.53 0.62
C VAL A 205 -8.54 -5.59 1.46
N ALA A 206 -7.63 -4.86 0.81
CA ALA A 206 -6.70 -3.93 1.45
C ALA A 206 -7.32 -2.55 1.74
N GLY A 207 -8.40 -2.20 1.04
CA GLY A 207 -9.16 -0.99 1.31
C GLY A 207 -8.98 0.12 0.28
N ALA A 208 -8.52 -0.18 -0.93
CA ALA A 208 -8.50 0.80 -2.01
C ALA A 208 -9.90 0.93 -2.64
N SER A 209 -10.49 2.13 -2.56
CA SER A 209 -11.80 2.46 -3.15
C SER A 209 -11.70 2.86 -4.62
N GLU A 210 -10.50 3.15 -5.11
CA GLU A 210 -10.21 3.48 -6.50
C GLU A 210 -8.97 2.71 -6.98
N LEU A 211 -8.97 2.35 -8.27
CA LEU A 211 -7.83 1.70 -8.89
C LEU A 211 -6.83 2.73 -9.40
N THR A 212 -5.56 2.37 -9.32
CA THR A 212 -4.48 3.14 -9.96
C THR A 212 -4.26 2.60 -11.35
N ASP A 213 -3.92 3.47 -12.29
CA ASP A 213 -3.55 3.07 -13.63
C ASP A 213 -2.03 2.92 -13.77
N TRP A 214 -1.58 2.57 -14.97
CA TRP A 214 -0.16 2.52 -15.30
C TRP A 214 0.45 3.88 -15.66
N ASN A 215 -0.31 4.97 -15.61
CA ASN A 215 0.13 6.31 -15.98
C ASN A 215 0.77 7.02 -14.77
N SER A 216 1.86 6.45 -14.28
CA SER A 216 2.65 7.02 -13.19
C SER A 216 4.11 7.14 -13.59
N SER A 217 4.80 8.15 -13.02
CA SER A 217 6.27 8.16 -13.10
C SER A 217 6.84 6.93 -12.39
N GLU A 218 8.00 6.47 -12.84
CA GLU A 218 8.69 5.32 -12.22
C GLU A 218 8.88 5.52 -10.70
N ARG A 219 9.28 6.73 -10.29
CA ARG A 219 9.44 7.06 -8.87
C ARG A 219 8.10 7.02 -8.11
N GLY A 220 7.04 7.56 -8.70
CA GLY A 220 5.70 7.50 -8.11
C GLY A 220 5.22 6.05 -7.91
N MET A 221 5.53 5.17 -8.86
CA MET A 221 5.25 3.73 -8.75
C MET A 221 6.05 3.09 -7.62
N HIS A 222 7.34 3.42 -7.46
CA HIS A 222 8.17 2.91 -6.35
C HIS A 222 7.66 3.35 -4.98
N GLU A 223 7.24 4.60 -4.84
CA GLU A 223 6.69 5.12 -3.59
C GLU A 223 5.37 4.44 -3.24
N ARG A 224 4.50 4.24 -4.25
CA ARG A 224 3.28 3.46 -4.10
C ARG A 224 3.59 2.02 -3.67
N ALA A 225 4.55 1.36 -4.31
CA ALA A 225 4.94 0.00 -3.98
C ALA A 225 5.51 -0.12 -2.57
N ALA A 226 6.32 0.84 -2.13
CA ALA A 226 6.83 0.90 -0.76
C ALA A 226 5.70 1.06 0.27
N ILE A 227 4.70 1.90 0.00
CA ILE A 227 3.53 2.08 0.89
C ILE A 227 2.66 0.83 0.93
N MET A 228 2.43 0.21 -0.23
CA MET A 228 1.61 -0.99 -0.39
C MET A 228 2.39 -2.28 -0.11
N SER A 229 3.63 -2.21 0.38
CA SER A 229 4.45 -3.38 0.68
C SER A 229 3.70 -4.36 1.60
N GLY A 230 3.75 -5.66 1.26
CA GLY A 230 3.00 -6.71 1.94
C GLY A 230 1.50 -6.71 1.66
N LEU A 231 1.00 -5.85 0.76
CA LEU A 231 -0.37 -5.82 0.26
C LEU A 231 -0.35 -5.99 -1.27
N GLN A 232 -1.53 -6.25 -1.83
CA GLN A 232 -1.70 -6.30 -3.28
C GLN A 232 -1.62 -4.87 -3.86
N ILE A 233 -0.84 -4.73 -4.93
CA ILE A 233 -0.90 -3.55 -5.81
C ILE A 233 -1.89 -3.88 -6.93
N VAL A 234 -2.83 -2.98 -7.21
CA VAL A 234 -3.80 -3.15 -8.29
C VAL A 234 -3.59 -2.05 -9.33
N LEU A 235 -3.34 -2.44 -10.58
CA LEU A 235 -3.02 -1.57 -11.72
C LEU A 235 -3.98 -1.82 -12.89
N ASP A 236 -4.99 -0.97 -13.01
CA ASP A 236 -6.01 -1.10 -14.04
C ASP A 236 -5.55 -0.52 -15.38
N ASP A 237 -5.96 -1.19 -16.46
CA ASP A 237 -5.92 -0.73 -17.84
C ASP A 237 -4.53 -0.29 -18.35
N THR A 238 -3.84 -1.23 -18.99
CA THR A 238 -2.57 -0.97 -19.68
C THR A 238 -2.71 -0.05 -20.91
N GLU A 239 -3.93 0.18 -21.43
CA GLU A 239 -4.23 0.82 -22.72
C GLU A 239 -4.74 2.26 -22.63
N ARG A 240 -4.68 2.92 -21.46
CA ARG A 240 -4.82 4.40 -21.41
C ARG A 240 -3.82 5.14 -22.31
N GLN A 241 -2.83 4.43 -22.88
CA GLN A 241 -1.91 4.89 -23.91
C GLN A 241 -1.78 3.84 -25.04
N PRO A 242 -1.53 4.24 -26.30
CA PRO A 242 -1.39 3.31 -27.42
C PRO A 242 -0.29 2.26 -27.21
N ALA A 243 -0.53 1.03 -27.68
CA ALA A 243 0.41 -0.09 -27.61
C ALA A 243 1.59 0.08 -28.60
N THR A 244 2.45 1.06 -28.33
CA THR A 244 3.69 1.31 -29.06
C THR A 244 4.84 0.42 -28.54
N ALA A 245 5.87 0.20 -29.35
CA ALA A 245 7.07 -0.51 -28.91
C ALA A 245 7.70 0.10 -27.65
N ALA A 246 7.74 1.44 -27.58
CA ALA A 246 8.22 2.16 -26.40
C ALA A 246 7.38 1.88 -25.15
N ARG A 247 6.06 1.75 -25.31
CA ARG A 247 5.15 1.44 -24.19
C ARG A 247 5.31 0.02 -23.69
N VAL A 248 5.42 -0.97 -24.58
CA VAL A 248 5.69 -2.37 -24.19
C VAL A 248 7.03 -2.46 -23.46
N ALA A 249 8.08 -1.81 -23.98
CA ALA A 249 9.37 -1.75 -23.30
C ALA A 249 9.27 -1.09 -21.92
N ALA A 250 8.54 0.01 -21.77
CA ALA A 250 8.33 0.67 -20.49
C ALA A 250 7.57 -0.21 -19.48
N LEU A 251 6.52 -0.91 -19.91
CA LEU A 251 5.79 -1.88 -19.08
C LEU A 251 6.69 -3.03 -18.64
N ASN A 252 7.55 -3.52 -19.53
CA ASN A 252 8.50 -4.57 -19.18
C ASN A 252 9.52 -4.06 -18.14
N THR A 253 10.13 -2.89 -18.35
CA THR A 253 11.04 -2.31 -17.37
C THR A 253 10.37 -2.11 -16.00
N LEU A 254 9.13 -1.60 -15.97
CA LEU A 254 8.38 -1.45 -14.74
C LEU A 254 8.04 -2.79 -14.09
N SER A 255 7.78 -3.84 -14.88
CA SER A 255 7.52 -5.19 -14.36
C SER A 255 8.75 -5.74 -13.63
N HIS A 256 9.94 -5.60 -14.22
CA HIS A 256 11.20 -6.00 -13.61
C HIS A 256 11.42 -5.26 -12.29
N THR A 257 11.25 -3.94 -12.27
CA THR A 257 11.48 -3.17 -11.05
C THR A 257 10.45 -3.51 -9.97
N LEU A 258 9.15 -3.55 -10.30
CA LEU A 258 8.09 -3.90 -9.34
C LEU A 258 8.27 -5.30 -8.73
N THR A 259 8.59 -6.29 -9.55
CA THR A 259 8.76 -7.68 -9.09
C THR A 259 10.06 -7.89 -8.30
N SER A 260 11.13 -7.13 -8.59
CA SER A 260 12.38 -7.18 -7.83
C SER A 260 12.28 -6.66 -6.39
N GLY A 261 11.21 -5.92 -6.06
CA GLY A 261 10.99 -5.43 -4.70
C GLY A 261 11.88 -4.24 -4.28
N ARG A 262 12.56 -3.57 -5.22
CA ARG A 262 13.52 -2.51 -4.91
C ARG A 262 13.50 -1.39 -5.94
N SER A 263 13.67 -0.15 -5.50
CA SER A 263 13.87 0.97 -6.42
C SER A 263 15.25 0.91 -7.06
N GLN A 264 15.40 1.61 -8.19
CA GLN A 264 16.73 1.99 -8.70
C GLN A 264 17.57 2.68 -7.60
N THR A 265 18.88 2.45 -7.66
CA THR A 265 19.83 3.01 -6.69
C THR A 265 20.21 4.41 -7.10
N TYR A 266 20.00 5.38 -6.22
CA TYR A 266 20.39 6.77 -6.47
C TYR A 266 21.79 7.07 -5.94
N SER A 267 22.46 8.04 -6.56
CA SER A 267 23.77 8.50 -6.10
C SER A 267 23.69 9.08 -4.68
N ARG A 268 24.80 9.02 -3.93
CA ARG A 268 24.85 9.54 -2.55
C ARG A 268 24.46 11.02 -2.44
N VAL A 269 24.68 11.81 -3.50
CA VAL A 269 24.40 13.25 -3.56
C VAL A 269 22.91 13.55 -3.41
N VAL A 270 22.05 12.75 -4.05
CA VAL A 270 20.59 12.98 -4.05
C VAL A 270 19.83 12.05 -3.10
N LYS A 271 20.53 11.12 -2.43
CA LYS A 271 19.93 10.08 -1.56
C LYS A 271 19.16 10.63 -0.36
N GLY A 272 19.42 11.89 0.01
CA GLY A 272 18.66 12.60 1.04
C GLY A 272 17.21 12.87 0.62
N SER A 273 16.98 13.26 -0.64
CA SER A 273 15.65 13.55 -1.19
C SER A 273 15.04 12.37 -1.94
N LEU A 274 15.87 11.50 -2.53
CA LEU A 274 15.45 10.30 -3.25
C LEU A 274 16.03 9.05 -2.57
N PRO A 275 15.41 8.60 -1.47
CA PRO A 275 15.89 7.42 -0.77
C PRO A 275 15.63 6.14 -1.55
N ASP A 276 16.51 5.15 -1.38
CA ASP A 276 16.28 3.79 -1.85
C ASP A 276 15.04 3.22 -1.14
N LEU A 277 14.14 2.65 -1.93
CA LEU A 277 12.90 2.04 -1.47
C LEU A 277 12.94 0.53 -1.65
N ARG A 278 12.20 -0.17 -0.80
CA ARG A 278 12.01 -1.61 -0.86
C ARG A 278 10.55 -1.93 -0.65
N TRP A 279 10.12 -3.08 -1.15
CA TRP A 279 8.77 -3.59 -0.98
C TRP A 279 8.70 -5.08 -1.23
N ASP A 280 7.72 -5.70 -0.60
CA ASP A 280 7.23 -7.04 -0.93
C ASP A 280 5.92 -6.84 -1.69
N CYS A 281 5.82 -7.30 -2.94
CA CYS A 281 4.66 -6.99 -3.77
C CYS A 281 4.20 -8.16 -4.62
N TRP A 282 2.88 -8.35 -4.63
CA TRP A 282 2.18 -8.97 -5.74
C TRP A 282 1.35 -7.90 -6.45
N ALA A 283 1.43 -7.85 -7.77
CA ALA A 283 0.62 -6.93 -8.55
C ALA A 283 -0.47 -7.68 -9.31
N LEU A 284 -1.69 -7.17 -9.24
CA LEU A 284 -2.77 -7.58 -10.12
C LEU A 284 -3.01 -6.46 -11.13
N SER A 285 -3.11 -6.83 -12.40
CA SER A 285 -3.31 -5.88 -13.48
C SER A 285 -4.40 -6.33 -14.44
N SER A 286 -4.93 -5.40 -15.23
CA SER A 286 -5.86 -5.67 -16.32
C SER A 286 -5.41 -4.97 -17.59
N GLY A 287 -5.82 -5.52 -18.74
CA GLY A 287 -5.58 -4.92 -20.03
C GLY A 287 -6.47 -5.55 -21.11
N PRO A 288 -6.63 -4.86 -22.23
CA PRO A 288 -7.47 -5.31 -23.35
C PRO A 288 -6.87 -6.48 -24.14
N SER A 289 -5.62 -6.84 -23.87
CA SER A 289 -5.00 -8.05 -24.38
C SER A 289 -3.94 -8.55 -23.41
N THR A 290 -3.46 -9.77 -23.61
CA THR A 290 -2.31 -10.29 -22.87
C THR A 290 -1.04 -9.51 -23.21
N MET A 291 -0.07 -9.51 -22.30
CA MET A 291 1.24 -8.91 -22.57
C MET A 291 1.96 -9.64 -23.70
N GLU A 292 1.76 -10.96 -23.83
CA GLU A 292 2.26 -11.73 -24.97
C GLU A 292 1.73 -11.18 -26.30
N HIS A 293 0.41 -10.94 -26.42
CA HIS A 293 -0.20 -10.40 -27.64
C HIS A 293 0.26 -8.97 -27.93
N ALA A 294 0.31 -8.12 -26.90
CA ALA A 294 0.79 -6.74 -27.02
C ALA A 294 2.26 -6.68 -27.49
N ALA A 295 3.11 -7.55 -26.96
CA ALA A 295 4.50 -7.69 -27.36
C ALA A 295 4.66 -8.13 -28.83
N GLN A 296 3.90 -9.16 -29.24
CA GLN A 296 3.93 -9.67 -30.61
C GLN A 296 3.53 -8.59 -31.64
N LYS A 297 2.51 -7.77 -31.35
CA LYS A 297 2.07 -6.67 -32.24
C LYS A 297 3.18 -5.67 -32.57
N VAL A 298 4.16 -5.51 -31.68
CA VAL A 298 5.28 -4.57 -31.86
C VAL A 298 6.59 -5.26 -32.21
N GLY A 299 6.56 -6.56 -32.52
CA GLY A 299 7.74 -7.35 -32.86
C GLY A 299 8.67 -7.62 -31.66
N TYR A 300 8.19 -7.48 -30.42
CA TYR A 300 8.95 -7.81 -29.22
C TYR A 300 8.70 -9.27 -28.82
N THR A 301 9.77 -10.04 -28.62
CA THR A 301 9.68 -11.42 -28.10
C THR A 301 9.97 -11.42 -26.61
N ARG A 302 9.01 -11.87 -25.81
CA ARG A 302 9.18 -11.98 -24.36
C ARG A 302 10.09 -13.15 -24.03
N THR A 303 11.03 -12.90 -23.12
CA THR A 303 11.89 -13.94 -22.56
C THR A 303 11.13 -14.75 -21.50
N ASP A 304 11.64 -15.92 -21.13
CA ASP A 304 11.09 -16.69 -20.01
C ASP A 304 11.16 -15.89 -18.69
N GLY A 305 12.20 -15.07 -18.54
CA GLY A 305 12.34 -14.13 -17.42
C GLY A 305 11.23 -13.07 -17.35
N ASP A 306 10.69 -12.65 -18.49
CA ASP A 306 9.54 -11.72 -18.57
C ASP A 306 8.22 -12.45 -18.27
N ARG A 307 8.12 -13.74 -18.63
CA ARG A 307 6.91 -14.56 -18.41
C ARG A 307 6.73 -14.97 -16.95
N VAL A 308 7.81 -15.26 -16.23
CA VAL A 308 7.74 -15.57 -14.79
C VAL A 308 7.42 -14.33 -13.93
N ARG A 309 7.73 -13.12 -14.42
CA ARG A 309 7.43 -11.84 -13.74
C ARG A 309 6.08 -11.26 -14.12
N TRP A 310 5.59 -11.56 -15.32
CA TRP A 310 4.31 -11.10 -15.82
C TRP A 310 3.51 -12.28 -16.36
N ILE A 311 2.60 -12.78 -15.54
CA ILE A 311 1.78 -13.95 -15.81
C ILE A 311 0.46 -13.49 -16.42
N ASP A 312 0.24 -13.82 -17.68
CA ASP A 312 -1.01 -13.53 -18.36
C ASP A 312 -2.11 -14.52 -17.94
N ILE A 313 -3.26 -13.99 -17.55
CA ILE A 313 -4.48 -14.73 -17.26
C ILE A 313 -5.53 -14.28 -18.29
N PRO A 314 -5.77 -15.08 -19.34
CA PRO A 314 -6.73 -14.72 -20.38
C PRO A 314 -8.15 -14.59 -19.81
N SER A 315 -8.77 -13.44 -20.03
CA SER A 315 -10.18 -13.21 -19.74
C SER A 315 -11.04 -13.72 -20.90
N PRO A 316 -12.14 -14.45 -20.64
CA PRO A 316 -13.06 -14.88 -21.68
C PRO A 316 -13.73 -13.67 -22.36
N ALA A 317 -14.20 -13.87 -23.59
CA ALA A 317 -14.95 -12.85 -24.32
C ALA A 317 -16.31 -12.54 -23.66
N ALA A 318 -16.85 -11.35 -23.92
CA ALA A 318 -18.13 -10.89 -23.34
C ALA A 318 -19.30 -11.84 -23.68
N VAL A 319 -19.34 -12.35 -24.92
CA VAL A 319 -20.29 -13.36 -25.39
C VAL A 319 -20.27 -14.66 -24.57
N SER A 320 -19.15 -14.97 -23.90
CA SER A 320 -19.01 -16.12 -23.00
C SER A 320 -19.23 -15.76 -21.53
N GLY A 321 -19.71 -14.56 -21.23
CA GLY A 321 -19.92 -14.06 -19.87
C GLY A 321 -18.73 -13.33 -19.24
N GLY A 322 -17.64 -13.13 -19.99
CA GLY A 322 -16.44 -12.47 -19.49
C GLY A 322 -15.84 -13.18 -18.27
N ILE A 323 -15.57 -12.43 -17.19
CA ILE A 323 -15.05 -13.00 -15.94
C ILE A 323 -16.04 -13.94 -15.22
N TRP A 324 -17.33 -13.93 -15.57
CA TRP A 324 -18.39 -14.63 -14.84
C TRP A 324 -18.58 -16.09 -15.30
N ASP A 325 -17.47 -16.82 -15.36
CA ASP A 325 -17.38 -18.20 -15.87
C ASP A 325 -18.22 -19.25 -15.11
N LEU A 326 -18.54 -18.96 -13.85
CA LEU A 326 -19.39 -19.81 -13.01
C LEU A 326 -20.83 -19.33 -12.92
N ALA A 327 -21.13 -18.10 -13.36
CA ALA A 327 -22.50 -17.65 -13.45
C ALA A 327 -23.18 -18.29 -14.67
N ARG A 328 -24.51 -18.36 -14.60
CA ARG A 328 -25.38 -18.80 -15.69
C ARG A 328 -26.41 -17.71 -15.85
N CYS A 329 -26.14 -16.78 -16.74
CA CYS A 329 -27.02 -15.67 -17.06
C CYS A 329 -27.54 -15.82 -18.49
N ASP A 330 -28.73 -15.28 -18.74
CA ASP A 330 -29.44 -15.45 -20.01
C ASP A 330 -29.02 -14.42 -21.07
N SER A 331 -28.33 -13.34 -20.67
CA SER A 331 -27.90 -12.25 -21.55
C SER A 331 -26.58 -11.59 -21.13
N GLU A 332 -25.93 -10.89 -22.07
CA GLU A 332 -24.76 -10.05 -21.79
C GLU A 332 -25.08 -8.91 -20.81
N GLU A 333 -26.30 -8.36 -20.86
CA GLU A 333 -26.76 -7.31 -19.95
C GLU A 333 -26.79 -7.79 -18.50
N ASP A 334 -27.15 -9.05 -18.25
CA ASP A 334 -27.11 -9.65 -16.91
C ASP A 334 -25.68 -9.72 -16.36
N TYR A 335 -24.71 -10.13 -17.18
CA TYR A 335 -23.30 -10.15 -16.81
C TYR A 335 -22.75 -8.75 -16.55
N ALA A 336 -23.18 -7.75 -17.33
CA ALA A 336 -22.85 -6.36 -17.09
C ALA A 336 -23.41 -5.87 -15.74
N ARG A 337 -24.67 -6.21 -15.41
CA ARG A 337 -25.27 -5.91 -14.10
C ARG A 337 -24.51 -6.53 -12.94
N LEU A 338 -24.07 -7.79 -13.07
CA LEU A 338 -23.23 -8.44 -12.04
C LEU A 338 -21.90 -7.71 -11.86
N SER A 339 -21.26 -7.32 -12.95
CA SER A 339 -20.00 -6.57 -12.94
C SER A 339 -20.15 -5.24 -12.22
N GLU A 340 -21.21 -4.50 -12.53
CA GLU A 340 -21.49 -3.20 -11.91
C GLU A 340 -21.82 -3.34 -10.42
N ALA A 341 -22.71 -4.26 -10.06
CA ALA A 341 -23.07 -4.51 -8.66
C ALA A 341 -21.85 -4.92 -7.82
N LEU A 342 -20.94 -5.73 -8.35
CA LEU A 342 -19.69 -6.10 -7.66
C LEU A 342 -18.78 -4.88 -7.49
N ARG A 343 -18.66 -4.04 -8.51
CA ARG A 343 -17.82 -2.83 -8.50
C ARG A 343 -18.32 -1.83 -7.46
N GLU A 344 -19.63 -1.57 -7.42
CA GLU A 344 -20.27 -0.69 -6.44
C GLU A 344 -20.14 -1.25 -5.02
N ALA A 345 -20.36 -2.56 -4.83
CA ALA A 345 -20.21 -3.18 -3.52
C ALA A 345 -18.76 -3.08 -3.02
N ALA A 346 -17.77 -3.34 -3.89
CA ALA A 346 -16.36 -3.27 -3.56
C ALA A 346 -15.88 -1.85 -3.21
N SER A 347 -16.49 -0.80 -3.78
CA SER A 347 -16.18 0.58 -3.41
C SER A 347 -16.84 1.03 -2.11
N GLN A 348 -18.00 0.46 -1.75
CA GLN A 348 -18.72 0.77 -0.51
C GLN A 348 -18.20 -0.02 0.70
N PHE A 349 -17.81 -1.28 0.48
CA PHE A 349 -17.39 -2.22 1.51
C PHE A 349 -15.94 -2.63 1.23
N HIS A 350 -14.99 -2.14 2.03
CA HIS A 350 -13.56 -2.40 1.80
C HIS A 350 -12.70 -2.22 3.05
N GLY A 351 -11.51 -2.83 3.06
CA GLY A 351 -10.42 -2.62 4.04
C GLY A 351 -10.53 -3.40 5.35
N GLU A 352 -11.73 -3.85 5.74
CA GLU A 352 -11.92 -4.57 7.01
C GLU A 352 -11.30 -5.99 7.00
N VAL A 353 -11.27 -6.61 5.82
CA VAL A 353 -10.74 -7.97 5.63
C VAL A 353 -9.24 -8.02 5.91
N ALA A 354 -8.44 -7.15 5.28
CA ALA A 354 -7.00 -7.10 5.51
C ALA A 354 -6.67 -6.85 7.00
N ARG A 355 -7.40 -5.95 7.68
CA ARG A 355 -7.17 -5.67 9.11
C ARG A 355 -7.33 -6.92 9.99
N LYS A 356 -8.39 -7.70 9.77
CA LYS A 356 -8.63 -8.94 10.52
C LYS A 356 -7.65 -10.03 10.13
N TRP A 357 -7.40 -10.19 8.83
CA TRP A 357 -6.50 -11.20 8.31
C TRP A 357 -5.06 -10.99 8.79
N ILE A 358 -4.53 -9.77 8.65
CA ILE A 358 -3.18 -9.41 9.10
C ILE A 358 -3.04 -9.58 10.61
N ARG A 359 -4.06 -9.24 11.42
CA ARG A 359 -4.03 -9.52 12.87
C ARG A 359 -3.91 -11.02 13.16
N LEU A 360 -4.63 -11.86 12.42
CA LEU A 360 -4.54 -13.30 12.57
C LEU A 360 -3.15 -13.82 12.18
N LEU A 361 -2.58 -13.32 11.08
CA LEU A 361 -1.20 -13.66 10.69
C LEU A 361 -0.16 -13.18 11.71
N GLN A 362 -0.37 -11.98 12.25
CA GLN A 362 0.56 -11.35 13.19
C GLN A 362 0.74 -12.17 14.46
N VAL A 363 -0.32 -12.80 14.97
CA VAL A 363 -0.24 -13.69 16.14
C VAL A 363 0.16 -15.13 15.80
N ASN A 364 0.20 -15.50 14.52
CA ASN A 364 0.48 -16.86 14.04
C ASN A 364 1.70 -16.91 13.09
N GLN A 365 2.70 -16.04 13.25
CA GLN A 365 3.83 -16.00 12.31
C GLN A 365 4.62 -17.31 12.23
N ASN A 366 4.81 -18.01 13.35
CA ASN A 366 5.51 -19.30 13.36
C ASN A 366 4.77 -20.34 12.52
N LEU A 367 3.44 -20.41 12.66
CA LEU A 367 2.60 -21.28 11.84
C LEU A 367 2.74 -20.93 10.35
N CYS A 368 2.81 -19.64 10.01
CA CYS A 368 3.01 -19.22 8.62
C CYS A 368 4.37 -19.67 8.08
N ARG A 369 5.45 -19.51 8.87
CA ARG A 369 6.81 -19.93 8.49
C ARG A 369 6.91 -21.44 8.27
N GLU A 370 6.18 -22.23 9.05
CA GLU A 370 6.16 -23.69 8.93
C GLU A 370 5.29 -24.16 7.76
N HIS A 371 4.08 -23.63 7.61
CA HIS A 371 3.08 -24.20 6.68
C HIS A 371 3.15 -23.64 5.26
N ILE A 372 3.53 -22.36 5.07
CA ILE A 372 3.48 -21.73 3.74
C ILE A 372 4.46 -22.41 2.76
N PRO A 373 5.74 -22.66 3.10
CA PRO A 373 6.65 -23.35 2.20
C PRO A 373 6.14 -24.74 1.80
N THR A 374 5.63 -25.53 2.75
CA THR A 374 5.06 -26.86 2.48
C THR A 374 3.81 -26.79 1.60
N ALA A 375 2.95 -25.78 1.79
CA ALA A 375 1.77 -25.60 0.96
C ALA A 375 2.14 -25.28 -0.50
N ILE A 376 3.17 -24.44 -0.70
CA ILE A 376 3.72 -24.11 -2.03
C ILE A 376 4.31 -25.37 -2.68
N GLU A 377 5.16 -26.11 -1.98
CA GLU A 377 5.80 -27.32 -2.53
C GLU A 377 4.76 -28.38 -2.90
N ARG A 378 3.71 -28.55 -2.07
CA ARG A 378 2.59 -29.44 -2.38
C ARG A 378 1.82 -28.99 -3.62
N PHE A 379 1.63 -27.69 -3.82
CA PHE A 379 0.99 -27.15 -5.01
C PHE A 379 1.83 -27.44 -6.27
N ILE A 380 3.13 -27.13 -6.22
CA ILE A 380 4.07 -27.38 -7.32
C ILE A 380 4.10 -28.87 -7.68
N SER A 381 4.27 -29.74 -6.68
CA SER A 381 4.35 -31.20 -6.89
C SER A 381 3.07 -31.78 -7.49
N ARG A 382 1.91 -31.20 -7.17
CA ARG A 382 0.62 -31.66 -7.69
C ARG A 382 0.33 -31.17 -9.11
N ASN A 383 0.66 -29.93 -9.43
CA ASN A 383 0.23 -29.28 -10.68
C ASN A 383 1.33 -29.25 -11.75
N CYS A 384 2.60 -29.38 -11.36
CA CYS A 384 3.76 -29.30 -12.23
C CYS A 384 4.73 -30.49 -12.02
N PRO A 385 4.25 -31.76 -11.99
CA PRO A 385 5.11 -32.91 -11.68
C PRO A 385 6.25 -33.09 -12.70
N ASP A 386 5.97 -32.84 -13.98
CA ASP A 386 6.91 -33.02 -15.11
C ASP A 386 7.30 -31.70 -15.79
N ALA A 387 6.99 -30.56 -15.16
CA ALA A 387 7.15 -29.25 -15.80
C ALA A 387 8.61 -28.75 -15.70
N GLY A 388 9.01 -27.92 -16.68
CA GLY A 388 10.32 -27.30 -16.74
C GLY A 388 10.57 -26.31 -15.60
N SER A 389 11.79 -25.75 -15.56
CA SER A 389 12.18 -24.79 -14.52
C SER A 389 11.34 -23.50 -14.51
N VAL A 390 10.76 -23.13 -15.66
CA VAL A 390 9.91 -21.94 -15.82
C VAL A 390 8.54 -22.18 -15.22
N GLU A 391 7.89 -23.29 -15.57
CA GLU A 391 6.55 -23.63 -15.08
C GLU A 391 6.52 -23.92 -13.58
N ARG A 392 7.62 -24.45 -13.01
CA ARG A 392 7.74 -24.63 -11.56
C ARG A 392 7.97 -23.32 -10.81
N ARG A 393 8.46 -22.29 -11.50
CA ARG A 393 8.70 -20.95 -10.94
C ARG A 393 7.45 -20.08 -10.98
N ILE A 394 6.58 -20.29 -11.96
CA ILE A 394 5.21 -19.75 -12.04
C ILE A 394 4.35 -20.45 -10.99
#